data_AF-A0A150Q2T6-F1
#
_entry.id   AF-A0A150Q2T6-F1
#
_cell.length_a   1.000
_cell.length_b   1.000
_cell.length_c   1.000
_cell.angle_alpha   90.00
_cell.angle_beta   90.00
_cell.angle_gamma   90.00
#
_symmetry.space_group_name_H-M   'P 1'
#
loop_
_entity.id
_entity.type
_entity.pdbx_description
1 polymer ?
#
loop_
_entity_poly.entity_id
_entity_poly.type
_entity_poly.pdbx_seq_one_letter_code
_entity_poly.pdbx_strand_id
1 'polypeptide(L)'
;MGCDVGEASYQPVDAPPVQLIEVRATTSLDQNYQPARTALDPAGATQVLSTASIVLKFDRFLLPRSVGGAALADFVCLSGDLATQVTTPADCLNPIPLAATYNPVQREVILRQVEGMQGLVPGSRYALTVLKPVDDDAPSGVRAFDGAPLRDNVRVEFTVAATNPPQAMPEFRMPGGDFYCQRDLECVAAMCPDDPLCGTCVRGAAYVLATCIGCHVEGNASAGLKLSVGAPLFNNAAPLLETAIGHAAHQTQIGEHAYVAEKTPERFGRAMPLIDPNNPGNSYLLYKIIVGESAIDPSLTGEAAEQLREETERLRAAFVMGMPMPPPESGPVFRFFPEQPGDPSLTPYVDGMDILSAWILAGAAPRDCSTPAP
;
A
#
# COMPACT_ATOMS: atom_id res chain seq x y z
N MET A 1 32.09 -4.49 23.60
CA MET A 1 32.39 -5.38 22.46
C MET A 1 31.08 -5.60 21.72
N GLY A 2 30.81 -4.80 20.69
CA GLY A 2 29.66 -5.04 19.82
C GLY A 2 30.03 -6.16 18.87
N CYS A 3 29.26 -7.23 18.85
CA CYS A 3 29.36 -8.21 17.78
C CYS A 3 29.02 -7.46 16.49
N ASP A 4 30.01 -7.32 15.63
CA ASP A 4 29.82 -6.91 14.25
C ASP A 4 28.94 -8.00 13.62
N VAL A 5 27.63 -7.76 13.62
CA VAL A 5 26.67 -8.63 12.95
C VAL A 5 26.99 -8.41 11.48
N GLY A 6 27.81 -9.31 10.93
CA GLY A 6 28.48 -9.12 9.64
C GLY A 6 27.54 -8.57 8.56
N GLU A 7 28.10 -7.86 7.58
CA GLU A 7 27.34 -7.16 6.54
C GLU A 7 26.22 -8.06 5.99
N ALA A 8 24.98 -7.72 6.35
CA ALA A 8 23.83 -8.54 6.04
C ALA A 8 23.55 -8.63 4.53
N SER A 9 24.22 -7.80 3.73
CA SER A 9 24.30 -7.90 2.26
C SER A 9 24.96 -9.20 1.77
N TYR A 10 25.72 -9.90 2.63
CA TYR A 10 26.39 -11.16 2.27
C TYR A 10 25.71 -12.42 2.82
N GLN A 11 24.59 -12.29 3.55
CA GLN A 11 23.85 -13.47 3.98
C GLN A 11 23.02 -14.00 2.82
N PRO A 12 23.19 -15.27 2.40
CA PRO A 12 22.39 -15.84 1.34
C PRO A 12 20.91 -15.81 1.74
N VAL A 13 20.05 -15.49 0.78
CA VAL A 13 18.61 -15.47 0.97
C VAL A 13 18.11 -16.92 1.05
N ASP A 14 17.99 -17.45 2.27
CA ASP A 14 17.44 -18.79 2.53
C ASP A 14 15.92 -18.76 2.78
N ALA A 15 15.23 -17.82 2.11
CA ALA A 15 13.79 -17.66 2.21
C ALA A 15 13.10 -18.24 0.96
N PRO A 16 11.89 -18.82 1.09
CA PRO A 16 11.16 -19.34 -0.06
C PRO A 16 10.93 -18.23 -1.10
N PRO A 17 10.80 -18.51 -2.39
CA PRO A 17 10.54 -17.47 -3.40
C PRO A 17 9.14 -16.86 -3.24
N VAL A 18 8.97 -15.63 -3.72
CA VAL A 18 7.66 -14.97 -3.83
C VAL A 18 6.82 -15.63 -4.92
N GLN A 19 5.51 -15.70 -4.72
CA GLN A 19 4.55 -16.15 -5.72
C GLN A 19 3.50 -15.07 -6.00
N LEU A 20 3.21 -14.86 -7.28
CA LEU A 20 2.04 -14.14 -7.73
C LEU A 20 0.85 -15.10 -7.66
N ILE A 21 -0.08 -14.85 -6.74
CA ILE A 21 -1.21 -15.76 -6.48
C ILE A 21 -2.47 -15.38 -7.25
N GLU A 22 -2.60 -14.11 -7.64
CA GLU A 22 -3.77 -13.65 -8.40
C GLU A 22 -3.41 -12.40 -9.23
N VAL A 23 -3.98 -12.31 -10.43
CA VAL A 23 -4.02 -11.10 -11.23
C VAL A 23 -5.46 -10.74 -11.51
N ARG A 24 -5.87 -9.52 -11.14
CA ARG A 24 -7.22 -8.99 -11.42
C ARG A 24 -7.13 -7.74 -12.26
N ALA A 25 -8.16 -7.42 -13.02
CA ALA A 25 -8.26 -6.15 -13.72
C ALA A 25 -9.68 -5.61 -13.67
N THR A 26 -9.83 -4.30 -13.90
CA THR A 26 -11.15 -3.67 -14.03
C THR A 26 -11.85 -4.16 -15.30
N THR A 27 -12.91 -4.95 -15.13
CA THR A 27 -13.70 -5.55 -16.23
C THR A 27 -15.02 -4.82 -16.44
N SER A 28 -15.53 -4.16 -15.40
CA SER A 28 -16.78 -3.42 -15.44
C SER A 28 -16.80 -2.33 -14.35
N LEU A 29 -17.95 -1.65 -14.22
CA LEU A 29 -18.25 -0.76 -13.10
C LEU A 29 -19.40 -1.36 -12.29
N ASP A 30 -19.40 -1.15 -10.98
CA ASP A 30 -20.50 -1.51 -10.11
C ASP A 30 -21.67 -0.50 -10.18
N GLN A 31 -22.68 -0.68 -9.32
CA GLN A 31 -23.87 0.18 -9.27
C GLN A 31 -23.56 1.63 -8.86
N ASN A 32 -22.41 1.87 -8.23
CA ASN A 32 -21.92 3.17 -7.78
C ASN A 32 -20.87 3.75 -8.75
N TYR A 33 -20.75 3.16 -9.95
CA TYR A 33 -19.75 3.49 -10.96
C TYR A 33 -18.29 3.32 -10.49
N GLN A 34 -18.06 2.48 -9.48
CA GLN A 34 -16.71 2.14 -9.03
C GLN A 34 -16.15 0.98 -9.85
N PRO A 35 -14.82 0.93 -10.06
CA PRO A 35 -14.16 -0.19 -10.74
C PRO A 35 -14.49 -1.55 -10.11
N ALA A 36 -15.17 -2.41 -10.87
CA ALA A 36 -15.36 -3.81 -10.49
C ALA A 36 -14.25 -4.65 -11.12
N ARG A 37 -13.49 -5.35 -10.27
CA ARG A 37 -12.30 -6.09 -10.66
C ARG A 37 -12.57 -7.59 -10.65
N THR A 38 -12.10 -8.29 -11.68
CA THR A 38 -12.24 -9.75 -11.81
C THR A 38 -10.88 -10.36 -12.09
N ALA A 39 -10.67 -11.59 -11.61
CA ALA A 39 -9.49 -12.37 -11.94
C ALA A 39 -9.34 -12.54 -13.46
N LEU A 40 -8.12 -12.39 -13.94
CA LEU A 40 -7.77 -12.63 -15.34
C LEU A 40 -7.65 -14.13 -15.58
N ASP A 41 -8.30 -14.60 -16.64
CA ASP A 41 -8.17 -15.96 -17.14
C ASP A 41 -6.74 -16.15 -17.70
N PRO A 42 -5.96 -17.12 -17.21
CA PRO A 42 -4.64 -17.43 -17.74
C PRO A 42 -4.61 -17.69 -19.26
N ALA A 43 -5.72 -18.13 -19.86
CA ALA A 43 -5.86 -18.35 -21.30
C ALA A 43 -6.09 -17.06 -22.11
N GLY A 44 -6.27 -15.91 -21.43
CA GLY A 44 -6.45 -14.60 -22.04
C GLY A 44 -7.87 -14.29 -22.52
N ALA A 45 -8.86 -15.05 -22.06
CA ALA A 45 -10.26 -14.87 -22.44
C ALA A 45 -10.94 -13.66 -21.75
N THR A 46 -10.36 -13.15 -20.67
CA THR A 46 -10.95 -12.03 -19.91
C THR A 46 -10.92 -10.75 -20.74
N GLN A 47 -12.07 -10.08 -20.80
CA GLN A 47 -12.20 -8.73 -21.33
C GLN A 47 -12.04 -7.69 -20.23
N VAL A 48 -11.22 -6.67 -20.47
CA VAL A 48 -10.97 -5.56 -19.53
C VAL A 48 -11.37 -4.23 -20.15
N LEU A 49 -11.66 -3.23 -19.33
CA LEU A 49 -11.91 -1.88 -19.83
C LEU A 49 -10.62 -1.24 -20.35
N SER A 50 -10.69 -0.33 -21.32
CA SER A 50 -9.50 0.41 -21.75
C SER A 50 -8.96 1.37 -20.69
N THR A 51 -9.76 1.66 -19.65
CA THR A 51 -9.39 2.45 -18.48
C THR A 51 -8.91 1.59 -17.31
N ALA A 52 -8.72 0.28 -17.51
CA ALA A 52 -8.50 -0.65 -16.42
C ALA A 52 -7.24 -0.34 -15.60
N SER A 53 -7.38 -0.50 -14.28
CA SER A 53 -6.26 -0.81 -13.40
C SER A 53 -6.07 -2.32 -13.35
N ILE A 54 -4.84 -2.75 -13.04
CA ILE A 54 -4.48 -4.15 -12.86
C ILE A 54 -3.98 -4.33 -11.43
N VAL A 55 -4.42 -5.37 -10.76
CA VAL A 55 -4.05 -5.68 -9.38
C VAL A 55 -3.31 -7.00 -9.34
N LEU A 56 -2.11 -6.99 -8.78
CA LEU A 56 -1.24 -8.14 -8.59
C LEU A 56 -1.26 -8.51 -7.10
N LYS A 57 -1.70 -9.71 -6.76
CA LYS A 57 -1.70 -10.20 -5.37
C LYS A 57 -0.60 -11.21 -5.15
N PHE A 58 0.11 -11.08 -4.02
CA PHE A 58 1.25 -11.91 -3.68
C PHE A 58 1.03 -12.66 -2.37
N ASP A 59 1.72 -13.79 -2.21
CA ASP A 59 1.72 -14.58 -0.99
C ASP A 59 2.60 -13.97 0.12
N ARG A 60 3.45 -12.98 -0.18
CA ARG A 60 4.45 -12.45 0.73
C ARG A 60 4.48 -10.92 0.76
N PHE A 61 4.99 -10.34 1.84
CA PHE A 61 5.26 -8.90 1.88
C PHE A 61 6.41 -8.57 0.93
N LEU A 62 6.25 -7.50 0.16
CA LEU A 62 7.19 -7.13 -0.90
C LEU A 62 8.17 -6.08 -0.40
N LEU A 63 9.36 -6.08 -0.99
CA LEU A 63 10.32 -5.00 -0.83
C LEU A 63 9.79 -3.78 -1.61
N PRO A 64 9.47 -2.65 -0.95
CA PRO A 64 8.82 -1.52 -1.61
C PRO A 64 9.59 -1.04 -2.84
N ARG A 65 10.92 -0.93 -2.77
CA ARG A 65 11.74 -0.51 -3.93
C ARG A 65 11.63 -1.42 -5.16
N SER A 66 11.24 -2.69 -4.98
CA SER A 66 11.13 -3.67 -6.06
C SER A 66 9.81 -3.60 -6.81
N VAL A 67 8.81 -2.94 -6.22
CA VAL A 67 7.45 -2.80 -6.79
C VAL A 67 6.87 -1.39 -6.74
N GLY A 68 7.66 -0.44 -6.22
CA GLY A 68 7.28 0.94 -6.01
C GLY A 68 8.52 1.83 -6.01
N GLY A 69 8.48 2.90 -6.80
CA GLY A 69 9.62 3.80 -6.96
C GLY A 69 9.74 4.23 -8.42
N ALA A 70 9.70 5.54 -8.62
CA ALA A 70 9.73 6.22 -9.92
C ALA A 70 8.48 6.02 -10.80
N ALA A 71 8.30 6.96 -11.73
CA ALA A 71 7.08 7.18 -12.52
C ALA A 71 6.60 5.99 -13.36
N LEU A 72 7.40 4.91 -13.47
CA LEU A 72 7.13 3.72 -14.27
C LEU A 72 7.54 2.45 -13.52
N ALA A 73 6.70 1.43 -13.59
CA ALA A 73 6.93 0.12 -12.99
C ALA A 73 7.90 -0.73 -13.85
N ASP A 74 9.14 -0.88 -13.41
CA ASP A 74 10.20 -1.64 -14.11
C ASP A 74 10.18 -3.15 -13.83
N PHE A 75 9.38 -3.59 -12.86
CA PHE A 75 9.13 -5.01 -12.56
C PHE A 75 8.00 -5.62 -13.40
N VAL A 76 7.37 -4.85 -14.30
CA VAL A 76 6.35 -5.34 -15.23
C VAL A 76 6.59 -4.86 -16.65
N CYS A 77 6.13 -5.67 -17.60
CA CYS A 77 6.01 -5.30 -19.01
C CYS A 77 4.55 -5.50 -19.45
N LEU A 78 3.88 -4.43 -19.87
CA LEU A 78 2.58 -4.51 -20.53
C LEU A 78 2.73 -4.13 -22.00
N SER A 79 2.53 -5.07 -22.92
CA SER A 79 2.71 -4.82 -24.36
C SER A 79 1.65 -5.52 -25.20
N GLY A 80 1.36 -4.94 -26.37
CA GLY A 80 0.55 -5.56 -27.41
C GLY A 80 1.36 -6.52 -28.31
N ASP A 81 2.68 -6.58 -28.15
CA ASP A 81 3.51 -7.58 -28.83
C ASP A 81 3.41 -8.93 -28.11
N LEU A 82 2.56 -9.79 -28.66
CA LEU A 82 2.34 -11.13 -28.10
C LEU A 82 3.39 -12.14 -28.57
N ALA A 83 4.16 -11.84 -29.63
CA ALA A 83 5.12 -12.78 -30.19
C ALA A 83 6.43 -12.80 -29.39
N THR A 84 6.84 -11.66 -28.82
CA THR A 84 8.06 -11.56 -28.03
C THR A 84 7.88 -12.19 -26.64
N GLN A 85 8.82 -13.05 -26.26
CA GLN A 85 8.92 -13.56 -24.90
C GLN A 85 9.72 -12.56 -24.06
N VAL A 86 9.09 -12.00 -23.03
CA VAL A 86 9.70 -11.01 -22.14
C VAL A 86 10.37 -11.73 -20.98
N THR A 87 11.71 -11.70 -20.95
CA THR A 87 12.51 -12.29 -19.86
C THR A 87 13.11 -11.22 -18.95
N THR A 88 13.39 -10.05 -19.50
CA THR A 88 13.97 -8.89 -18.83
C THR A 88 13.20 -7.61 -19.21
N PRO A 89 13.38 -6.48 -18.49
CA PRO A 89 12.76 -5.21 -18.88
C PRO A 89 13.15 -4.75 -20.30
N ALA A 90 14.36 -5.08 -20.76
CA ALA A 90 14.86 -4.70 -22.08
C ALA A 90 14.14 -5.41 -23.24
N ASP A 91 13.51 -6.55 -22.98
CA ASP A 91 12.73 -7.30 -23.97
C ASP A 91 11.34 -6.67 -24.22
N CYS A 92 10.94 -5.70 -23.38
CA CYS A 92 9.62 -5.09 -23.44
C CYS A 92 9.53 -4.06 -24.58
N LEU A 93 9.11 -4.51 -25.76
CA LEU A 93 8.92 -3.64 -26.91
C LEU A 93 7.61 -2.87 -26.81
N ASN A 94 7.66 -1.55 -27.04
CA ASN A 94 6.51 -0.63 -27.01
C ASN A 94 5.62 -0.78 -25.76
N PRO A 95 6.18 -0.64 -24.55
CA PRO A 95 5.42 -0.82 -23.32
C PRO A 95 4.30 0.23 -23.19
N ILE A 96 3.16 -0.21 -22.67
CA ILE A 96 2.17 0.68 -22.07
C ILE A 96 2.72 1.12 -20.70
N PRO A 97 2.96 2.42 -20.49
CA PRO A 97 3.51 2.92 -19.24
C PRO A 97 2.50 2.77 -18.10
N LEU A 98 2.98 2.20 -16.99
CA LEU A 98 2.19 1.95 -15.78
C LEU A 98 2.86 2.56 -14.55
N ALA A 99 2.06 3.20 -13.70
CA ALA A 99 2.43 3.61 -12.35
C ALA A 99 1.97 2.55 -11.35
N ALA A 100 2.86 2.12 -10.45
CA ALA A 100 2.57 1.13 -9.43
C ALA A 100 2.32 1.77 -8.06
N THR A 101 1.41 1.18 -7.29
CA THR A 101 1.23 1.48 -5.87
C THR A 101 1.13 0.18 -5.09
N TYR A 102 1.96 0.03 -4.05
CA TYR A 102 1.98 -1.16 -3.21
C TYR A 102 1.12 -0.99 -1.95
N ASN A 103 0.24 -1.95 -1.71
CA ASN A 103 -0.53 -2.15 -0.50
C ASN A 103 0.04 -3.29 0.33
N PRO A 104 0.80 -3.01 1.39
CA PRO A 104 1.31 -4.07 2.23
C PRO A 104 0.20 -4.76 3.03
N VAL A 105 -0.93 -4.12 3.32
CA VAL A 105 -2.04 -4.74 4.07
C VAL A 105 -2.60 -5.95 3.33
N GLN A 106 -2.83 -5.80 2.01
CA GLN A 106 -3.38 -6.88 1.18
C GLN A 106 -2.30 -7.66 0.42
N ARG A 107 -1.03 -7.25 0.53
CA ARG A 107 0.09 -7.72 -0.31
C ARG A 107 -0.23 -7.59 -1.79
N GLU A 108 -0.77 -6.43 -2.16
CA GLU A 108 -1.24 -6.14 -3.51
C GLU A 108 -0.50 -4.98 -4.15
N VAL A 109 -0.19 -5.08 -5.43
CA VAL A 109 0.31 -3.97 -6.24
C VAL A 109 -0.75 -3.58 -7.25
N ILE A 110 -1.19 -2.32 -7.23
CA ILE A 110 -2.07 -1.78 -8.27
C ILE A 110 -1.23 -1.07 -9.31
N LEU A 111 -1.38 -1.49 -10.55
CA LEU A 111 -0.84 -0.87 -11.75
C LEU A 111 -1.92 0.01 -12.39
N ARG A 112 -1.58 1.27 -12.64
CA ARG A 112 -2.45 2.27 -13.27
C ARG A 112 -1.79 2.81 -14.52
N GLN A 113 -2.58 3.13 -15.52
CA GLN A 113 -2.07 3.85 -16.69
C GLN A 113 -1.58 5.24 -16.28
N VAL A 114 -0.55 5.74 -16.94
CA VAL A 114 -0.01 7.09 -16.66
C VAL A 114 -0.81 8.14 -17.43
N GLU A 115 -1.24 9.20 -16.73
CA GLU A 115 -2.01 10.29 -17.33
C GLU A 115 -1.22 10.94 -18.49
N GLY A 116 -1.92 11.22 -19.60
CA GLY A 116 -1.33 11.82 -20.80
C GLY A 116 -0.48 10.88 -21.67
N MET A 117 -0.26 9.64 -21.24
CA MET A 117 0.48 8.64 -22.01
C MET A 117 -0.46 7.73 -22.81
N GLN A 118 0.10 6.98 -23.77
CA GLN A 118 -0.67 5.99 -24.51
C GLN A 118 -1.22 4.92 -23.56
N GLY A 119 -2.53 4.76 -23.56
CA GLY A 119 -3.23 3.76 -22.79
C GLY A 119 -3.55 2.48 -23.58
N LEU A 120 -4.41 1.66 -22.98
CA LEU A 120 -4.94 0.47 -23.61
C LEU A 120 -5.83 0.83 -24.81
N VAL A 121 -5.58 0.19 -25.96
CA VAL A 121 -6.37 0.40 -27.19
C VAL A 121 -7.57 -0.55 -27.21
N PRO A 122 -8.82 -0.05 -27.37
CA PRO A 122 -10.01 -0.90 -27.48
C PRO A 122 -9.90 -1.99 -28.55
N GLY A 123 -10.40 -3.19 -28.24
CA GLY A 123 -10.37 -4.34 -29.13
C GLY A 123 -8.99 -4.99 -29.34
N SER A 124 -7.93 -4.46 -28.71
CA SER A 124 -6.58 -5.02 -28.81
C SER A 124 -6.30 -6.03 -27.68
N ARG A 125 -5.43 -6.99 -27.95
CA ARG A 125 -4.96 -7.99 -26.97
C ARG A 125 -3.59 -7.57 -26.43
N TYR A 126 -3.38 -7.76 -25.14
CA TYR A 126 -2.14 -7.41 -24.45
C TYR A 126 -1.63 -8.59 -23.63
N ALA A 127 -0.32 -8.61 -23.41
CA ALA A 127 0.36 -9.45 -22.44
C ALA A 127 0.96 -8.59 -21.33
N LEU A 128 0.63 -8.91 -20.09
CA LEU A 128 1.29 -8.42 -18.88
C LEU A 128 2.27 -9.49 -18.41
N THR A 129 3.56 -9.14 -18.34
CA THR A 129 4.59 -9.99 -17.76
C THR A 129 5.10 -9.37 -16.47
N VAL A 130 4.94 -10.06 -15.36
CA VAL A 130 5.55 -9.73 -14.06
C VAL A 130 6.92 -10.38 -14.00
N LEU A 131 7.95 -9.59 -13.76
CA LEU A 131 9.34 -10.00 -13.88
C LEU A 131 9.91 -10.40 -12.53
N LYS A 132 10.67 -11.50 -12.52
CA LYS A 132 11.64 -11.77 -11.47
C LYS A 132 12.90 -10.95 -11.71
N PRO A 133 13.72 -10.71 -10.67
CA PRO A 133 15.03 -10.11 -10.84
C PRO A 133 15.94 -10.99 -11.71
N VAL A 134 16.75 -10.36 -12.57
CA VAL A 134 17.66 -11.09 -13.47
C VAL A 134 18.85 -11.72 -12.73
N ASP A 135 19.24 -11.10 -11.61
CA ASP A 135 20.26 -11.55 -10.67
C ASP A 135 19.97 -10.94 -9.27
N ASP A 136 20.82 -11.21 -8.28
CA ASP A 136 20.62 -10.75 -6.89
C ASP A 136 20.79 -9.24 -6.71
N ASP A 137 21.53 -8.58 -7.60
CA ASP A 137 21.83 -7.14 -7.54
C ASP A 137 20.89 -6.30 -8.42
N ALA A 138 20.08 -6.96 -9.25
CA ALA A 138 19.19 -6.29 -10.20
C ALA A 138 18.23 -5.31 -9.49
N PRO A 139 18.16 -4.05 -9.96
CA PRO A 139 17.27 -3.04 -9.38
C PRO A 139 15.79 -3.31 -9.69
N SER A 140 15.52 -4.00 -10.79
CA SER A 140 14.18 -4.33 -11.29
C SER A 140 13.75 -5.75 -10.95
N GLY A 141 12.45 -5.97 -10.87
CA GLY A 141 11.85 -7.29 -10.66
C GLY A 141 11.40 -7.50 -9.21
N VAL A 142 10.36 -8.32 -9.02
CA VAL A 142 9.67 -8.44 -7.74
C VAL A 142 10.53 -9.18 -6.70
N ARG A 143 10.64 -8.62 -5.49
CA ARG A 143 11.27 -9.25 -4.33
C ARG A 143 10.38 -9.15 -3.10
N ALA A 144 10.49 -10.14 -2.22
CA ALA A 144 9.99 -10.04 -0.85
C ALA A 144 10.82 -9.05 -0.04
N PHE A 145 10.28 -8.62 1.10
CA PHE A 145 10.96 -7.72 2.04
C PHE A 145 12.32 -8.27 2.53
N ASP A 146 12.50 -9.58 2.55
CA ASP A 146 13.75 -10.27 2.91
C ASP A 146 14.68 -10.55 1.72
N GLY A 147 14.34 -10.02 0.54
CA GLY A 147 15.15 -10.10 -0.67
C GLY A 147 14.83 -11.29 -1.58
N ALA A 148 14.02 -12.25 -1.13
CA ALA A 148 13.71 -13.44 -1.92
C ALA A 148 12.99 -13.07 -3.23
N PRO A 149 13.46 -13.58 -4.39
CA PRO A 149 12.92 -13.19 -5.67
C PRO A 149 11.56 -13.85 -5.94
N LEU A 150 10.81 -13.27 -6.88
CA LEU A 150 9.73 -13.98 -7.55
C LEU A 150 10.24 -15.27 -8.18
N ARG A 151 9.50 -16.38 -7.99
CA ARG A 151 9.92 -17.71 -8.45
C ARG A 151 10.27 -17.72 -9.94
N ASP A 152 9.35 -17.23 -10.77
CA ASP A 152 9.46 -17.19 -12.23
C ASP A 152 8.78 -15.94 -12.79
N ASN A 153 9.12 -15.56 -14.02
CA ASN A 153 8.32 -14.56 -14.73
C ASN A 153 6.90 -15.09 -14.94
N VAL A 154 5.90 -14.27 -14.64
CA VAL A 154 4.49 -14.64 -14.81
C VAL A 154 3.88 -13.81 -15.92
N ARG A 155 3.43 -14.47 -16.97
CA ARG A 155 2.76 -13.84 -18.11
C ARG A 155 1.27 -14.12 -18.07
N VAL A 156 0.47 -13.06 -18.14
CA VAL A 156 -0.99 -13.12 -18.23
C VAL A 156 -1.43 -12.29 -19.42
N GLU A 157 -2.37 -12.80 -20.20
CA GLU A 157 -2.92 -12.10 -21.36
C GLU A 157 -4.36 -11.68 -21.11
N PHE A 158 -4.82 -10.66 -21.83
CA PHE A 158 -6.20 -10.22 -21.78
C PHE A 158 -6.56 -9.43 -23.05
N THR A 159 -7.86 -9.26 -23.29
CA THR A 159 -8.36 -8.45 -24.40
C THR A 159 -9.04 -7.19 -23.87
N VAL A 160 -8.80 -6.05 -24.51
CA VAL A 160 -9.48 -4.81 -24.16
C VAL A 160 -10.85 -4.79 -24.84
N ALA A 161 -11.91 -4.49 -24.08
CA ALA A 161 -13.26 -4.34 -24.62
C ALA A 161 -13.27 -3.32 -25.78
N ALA A 162 -14.11 -3.57 -26.79
CA ALA A 162 -14.25 -2.67 -27.94
C ALA A 162 -14.83 -1.31 -27.56
N THR A 163 -15.59 -1.25 -26.47
CA THR A 163 -16.23 -0.05 -25.93
C THR A 163 -16.21 -0.09 -24.41
N ASN A 164 -15.96 1.04 -23.78
CA ASN A 164 -16.17 1.20 -22.33
C ASN A 164 -17.59 1.68 -22.03
N PRO A 165 -18.12 1.42 -20.82
CA PRO A 165 -19.31 2.12 -20.37
C PRO A 165 -19.04 3.64 -20.29
N PRO A 166 -20.05 4.51 -20.54
CA PRO A 166 -19.85 5.96 -20.60
C PRO A 166 -19.23 6.60 -19.35
N GLN A 167 -19.41 5.96 -18.19
CA GLN A 167 -18.91 6.41 -16.88
C GLN A 167 -17.49 5.92 -16.58
N ALA A 168 -16.91 5.07 -17.43
CA ALA A 168 -15.55 4.58 -17.23
C ALA A 168 -14.56 5.73 -17.38
N MET A 169 -13.94 6.10 -16.27
CA MET A 169 -12.85 7.05 -16.23
C MET A 169 -11.54 6.29 -15.99
N PRO A 170 -10.42 6.71 -16.60
CA PRO A 170 -9.12 6.16 -16.26
C PRO A 170 -8.84 6.29 -14.76
N GLU A 171 -8.41 5.19 -14.13
CA GLU A 171 -7.93 5.18 -12.76
C GLU A 171 -6.51 5.76 -12.71
N PHE A 172 -6.35 7.07 -12.95
CA PHE A 172 -5.04 7.74 -12.87
C PHE A 172 -4.65 8.11 -11.44
N ARG A 173 -5.66 8.28 -10.57
CA ARG A 173 -5.42 8.73 -9.20
C ARG A 173 -4.82 7.60 -8.38
N MET A 174 -3.85 7.97 -7.54
CA MET A 174 -3.41 7.11 -6.45
C MET A 174 -4.64 6.64 -5.65
N PRO A 175 -4.59 5.42 -5.11
CA PRO A 175 -5.72 4.91 -4.36
C PRO A 175 -5.99 5.86 -3.19
N GLY A 176 -7.27 6.16 -2.96
CA GLY A 176 -7.68 6.65 -1.65
C GLY A 176 -7.29 5.60 -0.61
N GLY A 177 -7.13 5.96 0.63
CA GLY A 177 -6.61 5.05 1.66
C GLY A 177 -7.65 4.27 2.41
N ASP A 178 -8.90 4.30 1.97
CA ASP A 178 -9.74 3.11 2.07
C ASP A 178 -9.00 1.89 1.51
N PHE A 179 -8.06 2.09 0.58
CA PHE A 179 -7.14 1.06 0.13
C PHE A 179 -6.27 0.42 1.23
N TYR A 180 -5.82 1.16 2.24
CA TYR A 180 -5.03 0.60 3.35
C TYR A 180 -5.87 0.36 4.62
N CYS A 181 -7.16 0.71 4.57
CA CYS A 181 -8.13 0.50 5.64
C CYS A 181 -9.11 -0.59 5.21
N GLN A 182 -9.00 -1.80 5.75
CA GLN A 182 -9.91 -2.87 5.36
C GLN A 182 -11.31 -2.58 5.90
N ARG A 183 -12.29 -2.33 5.02
CA ARG A 183 -13.69 -2.24 5.44
C ARG A 183 -14.36 -3.59 5.32
N ASP A 184 -14.97 -4.03 6.41
CA ASP A 184 -15.80 -5.21 6.42
C ASP A 184 -17.17 -4.84 5.82
N LEU A 185 -17.34 -5.11 4.52
CA LEU A 185 -18.55 -4.74 3.78
C LEU A 185 -19.80 -5.46 4.30
N GLU A 186 -19.65 -6.67 4.85
CA GLU A 186 -20.76 -7.38 5.50
C GLU A 186 -21.15 -6.69 6.80
N CYS A 187 -20.16 -6.25 7.59
CA CYS A 187 -20.40 -5.41 8.77
C CYS A 187 -21.08 -4.09 8.37
N VAL A 188 -20.61 -3.39 7.32
CA VAL A 188 -21.22 -2.13 6.87
C VAL A 188 -22.68 -2.37 6.48
N ALA A 189 -22.96 -3.40 5.68
CA ALA A 189 -24.32 -3.74 5.27
C ALA A 189 -25.22 -4.13 6.46
N ALA A 190 -24.67 -4.78 7.50
CA ALA A 190 -25.42 -5.26 8.66
C ALA A 190 -25.62 -4.19 9.75
N MET A 191 -24.61 -3.37 10.03
CA MET A 191 -24.59 -2.45 11.17
C MET A 191 -24.81 -0.99 10.76
N CYS A 192 -24.48 -0.64 9.52
CA CYS A 192 -24.46 0.75 9.05
C CYS A 192 -24.88 0.85 7.57
N PRO A 193 -26.05 0.32 7.18
CA PRO A 193 -26.45 0.25 5.77
C PRO A 193 -26.55 1.61 5.08
N ASP A 194 -26.79 2.68 5.84
CA ASP A 194 -26.93 4.05 5.36
C ASP A 194 -25.68 4.93 5.64
N ASP A 195 -24.66 4.39 6.30
CA ASP A 195 -23.42 5.12 6.63
C ASP A 195 -22.22 4.45 5.95
N PRO A 196 -21.81 4.95 4.76
CA PRO A 196 -20.64 4.44 4.06
C PRO A 196 -19.33 4.76 4.81
N LEU A 197 -19.34 5.50 5.92
CA LEU A 197 -18.18 5.83 6.75
C LEU A 197 -18.13 5.06 8.08
N CYS A 198 -18.98 4.05 8.25
CA CYS A 198 -19.10 3.28 9.50
C CYS A 198 -17.77 2.82 10.11
N GLY A 199 -17.29 3.57 11.11
CA GLY A 199 -16.00 3.33 11.78
C GLY A 199 -15.93 1.99 12.51
N THR A 200 -17.07 1.50 13.03
CA THR A 200 -17.19 0.19 13.68
C THR A 200 -16.81 -0.97 12.76
N CYS A 201 -16.95 -0.78 11.46
CA CYS A 201 -16.66 -1.78 10.42
C CYS A 201 -15.32 -1.55 9.72
N VAL A 202 -14.53 -0.58 10.19
CA VAL A 202 -13.16 -0.36 9.73
C VAL A 202 -12.21 -1.28 10.52
N ARG A 203 -11.51 -2.14 9.79
CA ARG A 203 -10.48 -3.07 10.25
C ARG A 203 -9.11 -2.69 9.64
N GLY A 204 -8.07 -3.40 10.03
CA GLY A 204 -6.72 -3.18 9.53
C GLY A 204 -6.05 -1.95 10.14
N ALA A 205 -5.25 -1.22 9.36
CA ALA A 205 -4.37 -0.19 9.91
C ALA A 205 -5.10 0.95 10.62
N ALA A 206 -6.26 1.38 10.11
CA ALA A 206 -7.08 2.42 10.74
C ALA A 206 -7.62 2.03 12.13
N TYR A 207 -7.88 0.76 12.39
CA TYR A 207 -8.32 0.29 13.71
C TYR A 207 -7.23 0.47 14.77
N VAL A 208 -5.98 0.13 14.44
CA VAL A 208 -4.82 0.25 15.34
C VAL A 208 -4.44 1.71 15.54
N LEU A 209 -4.54 2.51 14.49
CA LEU A 209 -4.28 3.95 14.54
C LEU A 209 -5.14 4.65 15.60
N ALA A 210 -6.41 4.29 15.75
CA ALA A 210 -7.29 4.86 16.78
C ALA A 210 -6.77 4.74 18.23
N THR A 211 -5.86 3.80 18.49
CA THR A 211 -5.34 3.50 19.82
C THR A 211 -4.04 4.25 20.15
N CYS A 212 -3.46 4.93 19.15
CA CYS A 212 -2.18 5.61 19.26
C CYS A 212 -2.27 6.99 19.94
N ILE A 213 -3.48 7.57 20.08
CA ILE A 213 -3.72 8.92 20.61
C ILE A 213 -3.19 9.08 22.03
N GLY A 214 -3.38 8.08 22.91
CA GLY A 214 -2.91 8.17 24.30
C GLY A 214 -1.38 8.15 24.47
N CYS A 215 -0.66 7.58 23.50
CA CYS A 215 0.78 7.37 23.58
C CYS A 215 1.61 8.45 22.88
N HIS A 216 1.03 9.18 21.92
CA HIS A 216 1.73 10.13 21.02
C HIS A 216 1.33 11.61 21.20
N VAL A 217 0.82 11.97 22.39
CA VAL A 217 0.48 13.35 22.79
C VAL A 217 1.69 14.10 23.38
N GLU A 218 1.54 15.43 23.57
CA GLU A 218 2.58 16.45 23.86
C GLU A 218 3.67 16.09 24.89
N GLY A 219 3.42 15.14 25.79
CA GLY A 219 4.39 14.69 26.80
C GLY A 219 5.34 13.56 26.39
N ASN A 220 5.15 12.94 25.22
CA ASN A 220 5.87 11.73 24.80
C ASN A 220 6.65 11.89 23.48
N ALA A 221 7.08 13.12 23.16
CA ALA A 221 7.88 13.41 21.95
C ALA A 221 9.18 12.58 21.87
N SER A 222 9.66 12.06 22.99
CA SER A 222 10.75 11.08 23.09
C SER A 222 10.44 9.72 22.43
N ALA A 223 9.17 9.42 22.14
CA ALA A 223 8.76 8.26 21.34
C ALA A 223 8.89 8.50 19.82
N GLY A 224 9.20 9.74 19.41
CA GLY A 224 9.63 10.02 18.05
C GLY A 224 8.53 10.01 16.98
N LEU A 225 7.28 10.15 17.40
CA LEU A 225 6.12 10.40 16.54
C LEU A 225 5.17 11.31 17.33
N LYS A 226 4.96 12.54 16.85
CA LYS A 226 4.07 13.52 17.49
C LYS A 226 2.78 13.63 16.70
N LEU A 227 1.72 13.07 17.26
CA LEU A 227 0.36 13.13 16.71
C LEU A 227 -0.49 14.20 17.39
N SER A 228 0.09 14.96 18.34
CA SER A 228 -0.59 16.08 18.94
C SER A 228 -0.73 17.23 17.94
N VAL A 229 -1.94 17.35 17.40
CA VAL A 229 -2.43 18.48 16.61
C VAL A 229 -3.29 19.41 17.50
N GLY A 230 -2.91 19.51 18.79
CA GLY A 230 -3.74 20.03 19.89
C GLY A 230 -4.66 21.22 19.58
N ALA A 231 -5.76 21.31 20.31
CA ALA A 231 -6.67 22.46 20.22
C ALA A 231 -5.92 23.78 20.45
N PRO A 232 -6.12 24.83 19.63
CA PRO A 232 -7.14 25.00 18.60
C PRO A 232 -6.71 24.62 17.17
N LEU A 233 -5.55 23.97 17.00
CA LEU A 233 -4.87 23.80 15.69
C LEU A 233 -5.13 22.43 15.07
N PHE A 234 -6.41 22.13 14.85
CA PHE A 234 -6.86 21.02 14.01
C PHE A 234 -6.41 21.29 12.56
N ASN A 235 -5.78 20.31 11.90
CA ASN A 235 -5.06 20.43 10.60
C ASN A 235 -3.61 20.94 10.63
N ASN A 236 -2.91 20.87 11.77
CA ASN A 236 -1.49 21.18 11.76
C ASN A 236 -0.65 19.98 11.30
N ALA A 237 -0.14 20.01 10.07
CA ALA A 237 0.81 19.01 9.57
C ALA A 237 2.25 19.23 10.10
N ALA A 238 2.55 20.39 10.70
CA ALA A 238 3.90 20.71 11.16
C ALA A 238 4.47 19.68 12.16
N PRO A 239 3.72 19.17 13.16
CA PRO A 239 4.21 18.11 14.05
C PRO A 239 4.61 16.83 13.30
N LEU A 240 3.90 16.46 12.23
CA LEU A 240 4.26 15.31 11.40
C LEU A 240 5.50 15.60 10.55
N LEU A 241 5.63 16.79 10.00
CA LEU A 241 6.84 17.22 9.27
C LEU A 241 8.05 17.29 10.20
N GLU A 242 7.87 17.69 11.45
CA GLU A 242 8.94 17.82 12.45
C GLU A 242 9.40 16.48 13.03
N THR A 243 8.57 15.44 12.98
CA THR A 243 8.84 14.18 13.70
C THR A 243 8.75 12.91 12.88
N ALA A 244 8.12 12.94 11.69
CA ALA A 244 7.78 11.71 10.96
C ALA A 244 8.01 11.77 9.45
N ILE A 245 7.57 12.82 8.78
CA ILE A 245 7.74 12.97 7.33
C ILE A 245 9.15 13.45 7.05
N GLY A 246 9.88 12.74 6.18
CA GLY A 246 11.29 13.02 5.88
C GLY A 246 12.25 12.51 6.95
N HIS A 247 11.74 11.87 8.00
CA HIS A 247 12.53 11.26 9.06
C HIS A 247 12.63 9.75 8.85
N ALA A 248 13.82 9.17 9.03
CA ALA A 248 13.97 7.73 9.13
C ALA A 248 13.28 7.22 10.39
N ALA A 249 12.65 6.06 10.30
CA ALA A 249 12.04 5.43 11.45
C ALA A 249 13.09 5.02 12.48
N HIS A 250 12.80 5.27 13.76
CA HIS A 250 13.59 4.74 14.85
C HIS A 250 13.77 3.22 14.67
N GLN A 251 14.99 2.73 14.93
CA GLN A 251 15.42 1.33 14.78
C GLN A 251 15.73 0.90 13.33
N THR A 252 15.52 1.76 12.33
CA THR A 252 15.88 1.44 10.94
C THR A 252 17.29 1.89 10.57
N GLN A 253 17.92 2.75 11.37
CA GLN A 253 19.29 3.18 11.14
C GLN A 253 19.98 3.58 12.44
N ILE A 254 21.31 3.40 12.48
CA ILE A 254 22.21 3.90 13.52
C ILE A 254 23.31 4.76 12.86
N GLY A 255 23.89 5.69 13.60
CA GLY A 255 24.98 6.55 13.13
C GLY A 255 24.59 8.00 12.84
N GLU A 256 25.51 8.76 12.25
CA GLU A 256 25.43 10.23 12.08
C GLU A 256 24.22 10.69 11.24
N HIS A 257 23.73 9.82 10.35
CA HIS A 257 22.58 10.08 9.47
C HIS A 257 21.33 9.30 9.87
N ALA A 258 21.25 8.80 11.11
CA ALA A 258 20.13 7.95 11.56
C ALA A 258 18.73 8.60 11.51
N TYR A 259 18.66 9.91 11.27
CA TYR A 259 17.41 10.65 11.12
C TYR A 259 16.98 10.86 9.66
N VAL A 260 17.84 10.59 8.67
CA VAL A 260 17.56 10.86 7.25
C VAL A 260 16.95 9.64 6.59
N ALA A 261 15.72 9.75 6.11
CA ALA A 261 15.06 8.66 5.40
C ALA A 261 15.61 8.46 3.98
N GLU A 262 15.81 7.21 3.58
CA GLU A 262 16.02 6.81 2.19
C GLU A 262 14.67 6.63 1.49
N LYS A 263 14.48 7.27 0.33
CA LYS A 263 13.24 7.13 -0.46
C LYS A 263 13.07 5.72 -1.05
N THR A 264 14.17 5.05 -1.33
CA THR A 264 14.21 3.72 -1.96
C THR A 264 15.30 2.90 -1.29
N PRO A 265 15.09 2.50 -0.03
CA PRO A 265 16.13 1.84 0.73
C PRO A 265 16.49 0.50 0.11
N GLU A 266 17.78 0.19 0.05
CA GLU A 266 18.24 -1.03 -0.62
C GLU A 266 17.73 -2.30 0.04
N ARG A 267 17.62 -2.23 1.36
CA ARG A 267 17.09 -3.28 2.21
C ARG A 267 15.85 -2.77 2.91
N PHE A 268 14.86 -3.63 3.02
CA PHE A 268 13.72 -3.36 3.89
C PHE A 268 14.22 -3.03 5.31
N GLY A 269 13.53 -2.14 6.01
CA GLY A 269 13.86 -1.75 7.38
C GLY A 269 15.18 -1.01 7.57
N ARG A 270 15.97 -0.71 6.52
CA ARG A 270 17.14 0.18 6.60
C ARG A 270 16.74 1.59 6.20
N ALA A 271 17.01 2.58 7.04
CA ALA A 271 16.76 3.99 6.76
C ALA A 271 15.33 4.29 6.23
N MET A 272 14.37 3.39 6.50
CA MET A 272 13.03 3.51 5.94
C MET A 272 12.36 4.77 6.49
N PRO A 273 11.62 5.51 5.68
CA PRO A 273 10.86 6.65 6.17
C PRO A 273 9.85 6.17 7.21
N LEU A 274 9.74 6.91 8.32
CA LEU A 274 8.69 6.66 9.30
C LEU A 274 7.32 6.81 8.62
N ILE A 275 7.17 7.89 7.86
CA ILE A 275 6.04 8.18 6.98
C ILE A 275 6.58 8.70 5.64
N ASP A 276 6.18 8.04 4.56
CA ASP A 276 6.37 8.48 3.17
C ASP A 276 5.00 8.87 2.59
N PRO A 277 4.74 10.19 2.48
CA PRO A 277 3.46 10.68 1.98
C PRO A 277 3.13 10.23 0.57
N ASN A 278 4.14 10.05 -0.29
CA ASN A 278 3.94 9.77 -1.70
C ASN A 278 4.01 8.27 -2.01
N ASN A 279 4.44 7.46 -1.04
CA ASN A 279 4.49 6.02 -1.16
C ASN A 279 4.20 5.37 0.20
N PRO A 280 2.92 5.29 0.63
CA PRO A 280 2.58 4.72 1.93
C PRO A 280 3.07 3.27 2.11
N GLY A 281 3.18 2.49 1.03
CA GLY A 281 3.80 1.17 1.03
C GLY A 281 5.29 1.16 1.42
N ASN A 282 5.99 2.30 1.38
CA ASN A 282 7.36 2.48 1.85
C ASN A 282 7.44 2.98 3.31
N SER A 283 6.31 3.18 3.99
CA SER A 283 6.27 3.77 5.33
C SER A 283 6.42 2.71 6.42
N TYR A 284 7.46 2.81 7.25
CA TYR A 284 7.74 1.84 8.30
C TYR A 284 6.62 1.75 9.35
N LEU A 285 5.93 2.87 9.64
CA LEU A 285 4.80 2.89 10.57
C LEU A 285 3.69 1.90 10.15
N LEU A 286 3.42 1.78 8.85
CA LEU A 286 2.40 0.88 8.33
C LEU A 286 2.74 -0.59 8.63
N TYR A 287 4.01 -0.98 8.49
CA TYR A 287 4.44 -2.34 8.82
C TYR A 287 4.42 -2.62 10.32
N LYS A 288 4.76 -1.64 11.18
CA LYS A 288 4.61 -1.78 12.63
C LYS A 288 3.16 -2.03 13.06
N ILE A 289 2.21 -1.43 12.34
CA ILE A 289 0.79 -1.66 12.54
C ILE A 289 0.38 -3.06 12.03
N ILE A 290 0.85 -3.44 10.84
CA ILE A 290 0.50 -4.73 10.22
C ILE A 290 1.05 -5.94 11.00
N VAL A 291 2.24 -5.85 11.60
CA VAL A 291 2.77 -6.96 12.44
C VAL A 291 2.13 -7.04 13.82
N GLY A 292 1.22 -6.13 14.16
CA GLY A 292 0.38 -6.24 15.35
C GLY A 292 -0.72 -7.28 15.11
N GLU A 293 -1.18 -7.94 16.18
CA GLU A 293 -2.21 -9.02 16.12
C GLU A 293 -3.53 -8.58 15.44
N SER A 294 -3.73 -7.28 15.25
CA SER A 294 -4.94 -6.67 14.68
C SER A 294 -5.01 -6.64 13.14
N ALA A 295 -3.95 -7.00 12.41
CA ALA A 295 -3.91 -6.95 10.95
C ALA A 295 -4.24 -8.28 10.25
N ILE A 296 -4.66 -9.29 11.02
CA ILE A 296 -5.11 -10.57 10.46
C ILE A 296 -6.36 -10.30 9.62
N ASP A 297 -6.31 -10.64 8.33
CA ASP A 297 -7.46 -10.60 7.43
C ASP A 297 -8.49 -11.65 7.90
N PRO A 298 -9.63 -11.23 8.50
CA PRO A 298 -10.60 -12.15 9.07
C PRO A 298 -11.36 -12.95 8.00
N SER A 299 -11.25 -12.55 6.73
CA SER A 299 -11.85 -13.29 5.61
C SER A 299 -11.03 -14.53 5.22
N LEU A 300 -9.75 -14.60 5.63
CA LEU A 300 -8.93 -15.78 5.43
C LEU A 300 -9.28 -16.83 6.50
N THR A 301 -9.42 -18.08 6.07
CA THR A 301 -9.68 -19.22 6.95
C THR A 301 -8.75 -20.38 6.61
N GLY A 302 -8.57 -21.31 7.56
CA GLY A 302 -7.77 -22.52 7.36
C GLY A 302 -6.31 -22.21 7.00
N GLU A 303 -5.81 -22.88 5.96
CA GLU A 303 -4.40 -22.81 5.53
C GLU A 303 -3.98 -21.39 5.14
N ALA A 304 -4.83 -20.61 4.48
CA ALA A 304 -4.50 -19.26 4.04
C ALA A 304 -4.29 -18.29 5.22
N ALA A 305 -5.07 -18.46 6.31
CA ALA A 305 -4.90 -17.69 7.53
C ALA A 305 -3.58 -18.04 8.22
N GLU A 306 -3.22 -19.33 8.25
CA GLU A 306 -1.98 -19.81 8.85
C GLU A 306 -0.75 -19.33 8.07
N GLN A 307 -0.78 -19.38 6.74
CA GLN A 307 0.28 -18.84 5.89
C GLN A 307 0.48 -17.33 6.12
N LEU A 308 -0.61 -16.56 6.27
CA LEU A 308 -0.51 -15.14 6.62
C LEU A 308 0.11 -14.93 8.01
N ARG A 309 -0.25 -15.76 8.99
CA ARG A 309 0.31 -15.70 10.35
C ARG A 309 1.82 -15.97 10.33
N GLU A 310 2.26 -17.02 9.65
CA GLU A 310 3.68 -17.36 9.48
C GLU A 310 4.45 -16.25 8.75
N GLU A 311 3.86 -15.68 7.71
CA GLU A 311 4.44 -14.55 6.96
C GLU A 311 4.60 -13.31 7.85
N THR A 312 3.62 -13.04 8.71
CA THR A 312 3.65 -11.92 9.67
C THR A 312 4.72 -12.13 10.74
N GLU A 313 4.86 -13.34 11.27
CA GLU A 313 5.92 -13.68 12.20
C GLU A 313 7.31 -13.57 11.56
N ARG A 314 7.45 -13.95 10.29
CA ARG A 314 8.71 -13.76 9.55
C ARG A 314 9.05 -12.28 9.39
N LEU A 315 8.07 -11.45 9.03
CA LEU A 315 8.25 -10.00 8.93
C LEU A 315 8.67 -9.39 10.27
N ARG A 316 8.00 -9.80 11.37
CA ARG A 316 8.35 -9.39 12.74
C ARG A 316 9.79 -9.78 13.09
N ALA A 317 10.14 -11.05 12.90
CA ALA A 317 11.45 -11.59 13.25
C ALA A 317 12.61 -10.93 12.48
N ALA A 318 12.37 -10.55 11.22
CA ALA A 318 13.41 -10.04 10.36
C ALA A 318 13.67 -8.53 10.51
N PHE A 319 12.66 -7.70 10.83
CA PHE A 319 12.80 -6.25 10.66
C PHE A 319 12.17 -5.35 11.72
N VAL A 320 11.27 -5.86 12.56
CA VAL A 320 10.76 -5.07 13.70
C VAL A 320 11.68 -5.31 14.90
N MET A 321 12.85 -4.68 14.84
CA MET A 321 13.83 -4.67 15.93
C MET A 321 13.29 -3.84 17.10
N GLY A 322 12.82 -4.49 18.16
CA GLY A 322 12.23 -3.85 19.34
C GLY A 322 10.88 -4.46 19.72
N MET A 323 10.21 -3.90 20.72
CA MET A 323 8.86 -4.34 21.04
C MET A 323 7.89 -3.88 19.93
N PRO A 324 6.94 -4.72 19.48
CA PRO A 324 5.82 -4.27 18.65
C PRO A 324 5.08 -3.14 19.40
N MET A 325 4.29 -2.33 18.68
CA MET A 325 3.44 -1.37 19.39
C MET A 325 2.53 -2.14 20.36
N PRO A 326 2.48 -1.75 21.65
CA PRO A 326 1.66 -2.46 22.61
C PRO A 326 0.19 -2.41 22.18
N PRO A 327 -0.58 -3.49 22.36
CA PRO A 327 -2.02 -3.43 22.15
C PRO A 327 -2.62 -2.36 23.09
N PRO A 328 -3.70 -1.66 22.69
CA PRO A 328 -4.39 -0.74 23.57
C PRO A 328 -4.83 -1.40 24.89
N GLU A 329 -4.70 -0.67 26.00
CA GLU A 329 -5.29 -1.07 27.29
C GLU A 329 -6.82 -0.91 27.31
N SER A 330 -7.39 -0.10 26.41
CA SER A 330 -8.83 0.16 26.29
C SER A 330 -9.28 -0.03 24.85
N GLY A 331 -10.36 -0.80 24.62
CA GLY A 331 -10.92 -1.02 23.28
C GLY A 331 -11.24 0.28 22.51
N PRO A 332 -11.45 0.17 21.19
CA PRO A 332 -11.62 1.33 20.30
C PRO A 332 -12.86 2.15 20.70
N VAL A 333 -12.71 3.47 20.76
CA VAL A 333 -13.85 4.40 20.82
C VAL A 333 -13.84 5.20 19.52
N PHE A 334 -14.59 4.72 18.53
CA PHE A 334 -14.89 5.53 17.33
C PHE A 334 -15.97 6.57 17.68
N ARG A 335 -15.74 7.82 17.28
CA ARG A 335 -16.80 8.76 16.95
C ARG A 335 -16.42 9.52 15.68
N PHE A 336 -16.78 8.96 14.53
CA PHE A 336 -17.10 9.83 13.39
C PHE A 336 -18.43 10.47 13.75
N PHE A 337 -18.49 11.77 14.01
CA PHE A 337 -19.76 12.44 14.20
C PHE A 337 -20.34 12.80 12.83
N PRO A 338 -21.52 12.28 12.46
CA PRO A 338 -22.45 13.00 11.61
C PRO A 338 -23.61 13.48 12.50
N GLU A 339 -23.38 14.42 13.42
CA GLU A 339 -24.47 14.88 14.26
C GLU A 339 -24.66 16.40 14.14
N GLN A 340 -25.56 16.70 13.19
CA GLN A 340 -26.28 17.96 12.94
C GLN A 340 -25.62 18.92 11.94
N PRO A 341 -26.20 19.05 10.71
CA PRO A 341 -25.75 19.96 9.64
C PRO A 341 -25.78 21.48 9.93
N GLY A 342 -25.76 21.91 11.20
CA GLY A 342 -25.99 23.31 11.56
C GLY A 342 -25.39 23.78 12.89
N ASP A 343 -24.52 23.02 13.54
CA ASP A 343 -23.84 23.50 14.74
C ASP A 343 -22.55 24.27 14.38
N PRO A 344 -22.49 25.60 14.59
CA PRO A 344 -21.31 26.41 14.29
C PRO A 344 -20.14 26.19 15.26
N SER A 345 -20.31 25.43 16.34
CA SER A 345 -19.24 24.99 17.25
C SER A 345 -18.60 23.66 16.85
N LEU A 346 -19.22 22.93 15.92
CA LEU A 346 -18.65 21.75 15.25
C LEU A 346 -17.77 22.21 14.09
N THR A 347 -16.59 22.72 14.42
CA THR A 347 -15.48 22.58 13.47
C THR A 347 -15.17 21.07 13.45
N PRO A 348 -15.14 20.38 12.28
CA PRO A 348 -14.79 18.96 12.26
C PRO A 348 -13.44 18.82 12.98
N TYR A 349 -13.47 18.09 14.10
CA TYR A 349 -12.31 17.79 14.90
C TYR A 349 -11.42 16.92 13.99
N VAL A 350 -10.38 17.53 13.43
CA VAL A 350 -9.34 16.81 12.70
C VAL A 350 -8.22 16.58 13.69
N ASP A 351 -8.13 15.36 14.22
CA ASP A 351 -7.03 14.98 15.09
C ASP A 351 -5.81 14.48 14.30
N GLY A 352 -4.71 14.17 14.98
CA GLY A 352 -3.50 13.67 14.33
C GLY A 352 -3.72 12.31 13.65
N MET A 353 -4.76 11.59 14.07
CA MET A 353 -5.22 10.35 13.44
C MET A 353 -6.05 10.62 12.21
N ASP A 354 -6.79 11.72 12.12
CA ASP A 354 -7.41 12.15 10.87
C ASP A 354 -6.37 12.62 9.86
N ILE A 355 -5.19 13.11 10.31
CA ILE A 355 -4.07 13.43 9.40
C ILE A 355 -3.29 12.18 8.99
N LEU A 356 -3.04 11.23 9.89
CA LEU A 356 -2.47 9.91 9.53
C LEU A 356 -3.45 9.09 8.69
N SER A 357 -4.73 9.13 9.03
CA SER A 357 -5.79 8.54 8.24
C SER A 357 -5.90 9.30 6.94
N ALA A 358 -5.90 10.65 6.86
CA ALA A 358 -5.86 11.41 5.60
C ALA A 358 -4.61 11.07 4.74
N TRP A 359 -3.46 10.89 5.38
CA TRP A 359 -2.21 10.47 4.75
C TRP A 359 -2.37 9.10 4.10
N ILE A 360 -2.88 8.14 4.86
CA ILE A 360 -3.26 6.83 4.34
C ILE A 360 -4.32 7.00 3.24
N LEU A 361 -5.39 7.75 3.54
CA LEU A 361 -6.66 8.03 2.83
C LEU A 361 -6.48 8.77 1.50
N ALA A 362 -5.34 9.39 1.25
CA ALA A 362 -5.11 10.13 0.02
C ALA A 362 -3.79 9.79 -0.69
N GLY A 363 -2.85 9.11 0.00
CA GLY A 363 -1.46 9.00 -0.47
C GLY A 363 -0.85 10.34 -0.87
N ALA A 364 -1.36 11.45 -0.32
CA ALA A 364 -1.32 12.73 -0.99
C ALA A 364 -0.54 13.78 -0.21
N ALA A 365 0.02 14.70 -0.99
CA ALA A 365 0.37 16.04 -0.56
C ALA A 365 -0.67 16.63 0.41
N PRO A 366 -0.23 17.38 1.45
CA PRO A 366 -1.13 18.04 2.37
C PRO A 366 -2.15 18.88 1.59
N ARG A 367 -3.43 18.60 1.77
CA ARG A 367 -4.51 19.41 1.18
C ARG A 367 -4.70 20.66 2.03
N ASP A 368 -4.70 21.82 1.39
CA ASP A 368 -5.16 23.06 2.01
C ASP A 368 -6.70 23.07 2.06
N CYS A 369 -7.25 22.70 3.22
CA CYS A 369 -8.69 22.65 3.46
C CYS A 369 -9.34 24.05 3.56
N SER A 370 -8.59 25.15 3.41
CA SER A 370 -9.19 26.48 3.19
C SER A 370 -9.83 26.61 1.80
N THR A 371 -9.57 25.64 0.92
CA THR A 371 -10.21 25.55 -0.40
C THR A 371 -11.36 24.52 -0.41
N PRO A 372 -12.57 24.91 -0.88
CA PRO A 372 -13.70 23.99 -1.02
C PRO A 372 -13.33 22.76 -1.85
N ALA A 373 -13.93 21.60 -1.53
CA ALA A 373 -13.78 20.41 -2.37
C ALA A 373 -14.38 20.66 -3.77
N PRO A 374 -13.72 20.20 -4.85
CA PRO A 374 -14.30 20.23 -6.19
C PRO A 374 -15.53 19.32 -6.31
#